data_AF-B7NZS5-F1
#
_entry.id   AF-B7NZS5-F1
#
_cell.length_a   1.000
_cell.length_b   1.000
_cell.length_c   1.000
_cell.angle_alpha   90.00
_cell.angle_beta   90.00
_cell.angle_gamma   90.00
#
_symmetry.space_group_name_H-M   'P 1'
#
loop_
_entity.id
_entity.type
_entity.pdbx_description
1 polymer ?
#
loop_
_entity_poly.entity_id
_entity_poly.type
_entity_poly.pdbx_seq_one_letter_code
_entity_poly.pdbx_strand_id
1 'polypeptide(L)'
;MNILPKKSWHVRNKDNVARVRRDEAQAREEEKERERRVLLAQQEARTEFLRKKARRQQALPEPEAAEAGALSAGPVDLLRGLLEDGKAAGGNKEHEEEQRQEKERRERALGILTYLGQSAAEAQTQPPWYQLPPGREAPPPGPGPDEKLKSRLDPLREMQKHLGKRRSGDRDGPGGKERKEGRPKPRPPGPPSLEQLRAERLRREAAERARAEALLARVRGQAPGQGQTEEEELDDRRRRYNSQFHPQLARRPRGRDPHLTPDS
;
A
#
# COMPACT_ATOMS: atom_id res chain seq x y z
N MET A 1 -20.80 -18.13 -38.47
CA MET A 1 -19.40 -17.87 -38.85
C MET A 1 -18.91 -16.59 -38.15
N ASN A 2 -17.69 -16.57 -37.60
CA ASN A 2 -17.14 -15.37 -36.98
C ASN A 2 -16.39 -14.51 -38.02
N ILE A 3 -16.94 -13.34 -38.35
CA ILE A 3 -16.39 -12.41 -39.34
C ILE A 3 -15.53 -11.30 -38.72
N LEU A 4 -15.49 -11.24 -37.38
CA LEU A 4 -14.84 -10.16 -36.63
C LEU A 4 -13.31 -10.10 -36.85
N PRO A 5 -12.57 -11.23 -36.89
CA PRO A 5 -11.13 -11.20 -37.16
C PRO A 5 -10.75 -10.67 -38.55
N LYS A 6 -11.69 -10.68 -39.50
CA LYS A 6 -11.49 -10.18 -40.87
C LYS A 6 -11.70 -8.66 -40.98
N LYS A 7 -12.07 -7.98 -39.89
CA LYS A 7 -12.28 -6.53 -39.86
C LYS A 7 -11.03 -5.84 -39.38
N SER A 8 -10.60 -4.81 -40.11
CA SER A 8 -9.40 -4.01 -39.81
C SER A 8 -9.46 -3.28 -38.47
N TRP A 9 -10.65 -3.02 -37.93
CA TRP A 9 -10.85 -2.35 -36.63
C TRP A 9 -10.85 -3.31 -35.44
N HIS A 10 -10.74 -4.63 -35.66
CA HIS A 10 -10.82 -5.57 -34.55
C HIS A 10 -9.63 -5.44 -33.60
N VAL A 11 -9.91 -5.07 -32.35
CA VAL A 11 -8.89 -4.76 -31.32
C VAL A 11 -7.92 -5.93 -31.07
N ARG A 12 -8.38 -7.18 -31.21
CA ARG A 12 -7.54 -8.37 -30.98
C ARG A 12 -6.72 -8.79 -32.20
N ASN A 13 -6.85 -8.10 -33.34
CA ASN A 13 -5.96 -8.36 -34.47
C ASN A 13 -4.53 -8.03 -34.09
N LYS A 14 -3.61 -8.92 -34.46
CA LYS A 14 -2.17 -8.79 -34.13
C LYS A 14 -1.61 -7.44 -34.56
N ASP A 15 -2.02 -6.95 -35.73
CA ASP A 15 -1.57 -5.67 -36.28
C ASP A 15 -2.04 -4.47 -35.43
N ASN A 16 -3.28 -4.51 -34.94
CA ASN A 16 -3.81 -3.46 -34.07
C ASN A 16 -3.16 -3.49 -32.69
N VAL A 17 -2.97 -4.69 -32.13
CA VAL A 17 -2.22 -4.85 -30.87
C VAL A 17 -0.78 -4.35 -31.02
N ALA A 18 -0.12 -4.59 -32.15
CA ALA A 18 1.23 -4.09 -32.41
C ALA A 18 1.28 -2.56 -32.53
N ARG A 19 0.27 -1.93 -33.14
CA ARG A 19 0.14 -0.46 -33.19
C ARG A 19 -0.02 0.13 -31.79
N VAL A 20 -0.96 -0.39 -31.00
CA VAL A 20 -1.17 0.05 -29.61
C VAL A 20 0.11 -0.09 -28.80
N ARG A 21 0.84 -1.20 -28.92
CA ARG A 21 2.12 -1.38 -28.23
C ARG A 21 3.19 -0.38 -28.66
N ARG A 22 3.23 0.00 -29.94
CA ARG A 22 4.17 1.02 -30.43
C ARG A 22 3.82 2.38 -29.84
N ASP A 23 2.55 2.75 -29.87
CA ASP A 23 2.08 4.04 -29.36
C ASP A 23 2.30 4.13 -27.84
N GLU A 24 2.03 3.05 -27.10
CA GLU A 24 2.33 2.94 -25.67
C GLU A 24 3.84 3.00 -25.37
N ALA A 25 4.66 2.36 -26.21
CA ALA A 25 6.12 2.42 -26.06
C ALA A 25 6.65 3.84 -26.31
N GLN A 26 6.16 4.51 -27.36
CA GLN A 26 6.52 5.90 -27.67
C GLN A 26 6.10 6.84 -26.53
N ALA A 27 4.88 6.69 -26.01
CA ALA A 27 4.43 7.49 -24.86
C ALA A 27 5.34 7.31 -23.65
N ARG A 28 5.77 6.08 -23.35
CA ARG A 28 6.73 5.80 -22.27
C ARG A 28 8.12 6.38 -22.52
N GLU A 29 8.58 6.40 -23.77
CA GLU A 29 9.86 7.01 -24.14
C GLU A 29 9.80 8.53 -23.98
N GLU A 30 8.74 9.18 -24.46
CA GLU A 30 8.54 10.62 -24.30
C GLU A 30 8.44 11.03 -22.83
N GLU A 31 7.75 10.26 -21.99
CA GLU A 31 7.69 10.50 -20.54
C GLU A 31 9.08 10.44 -19.90
N LYS A 32 9.88 9.43 -20.24
CA LYS A 32 11.27 9.32 -19.76
C LYS A 32 12.15 10.48 -20.23
N GLU A 33 11.98 10.95 -21.46
CA GLU A 33 12.71 12.11 -21.97
C GLU A 33 12.32 13.40 -21.24
N ARG A 34 11.02 13.58 -20.96
CA ARG A 34 10.52 14.70 -20.15
C ARG A 34 11.08 14.64 -18.74
N GLU A 35 11.07 13.48 -18.09
CA GLU A 35 11.67 13.27 -16.78
C GLU A 35 13.17 13.60 -16.78
N ARG A 36 13.92 13.10 -17.78
CA ARG A 36 15.34 13.42 -17.95
C ARG A 36 15.57 14.93 -18.08
N ARG A 37 14.75 15.62 -18.87
CA ARG A 37 14.83 17.07 -19.04
C ARG A 37 14.53 17.82 -17.73
N VAL A 38 13.53 17.36 -16.98
CA VAL A 38 13.20 17.94 -15.67
C VAL A 38 14.35 17.74 -14.69
N LEU A 39 14.95 16.55 -14.63
CA LEU A 39 16.08 16.26 -13.76
C LEU A 39 17.30 17.12 -14.08
N LEU A 40 17.62 17.30 -15.37
CA LEU A 40 18.69 18.20 -15.81
C LEU A 40 18.40 19.65 -15.42
N ALA A 41 17.18 20.14 -15.68
CA ALA A 41 16.77 21.49 -15.29
C ALA A 41 16.82 21.69 -13.77
N GLN A 42 16.47 20.69 -12.97
CA GLN A 42 16.61 20.73 -11.51
C GLN A 42 18.08 20.79 -11.08
N GLN A 43 18.95 19.99 -11.71
CA GLN A 43 20.39 20.02 -11.45
C GLN A 43 20.96 21.41 -11.77
N GLU A 44 20.67 21.93 -12.96
CA GLU A 44 21.10 23.25 -13.41
C GLU A 44 20.59 24.34 -12.46
N ALA A 45 19.30 24.36 -12.14
CA ALA A 45 18.71 25.34 -11.22
C ALA A 45 19.38 25.30 -9.83
N ARG A 46 19.67 24.11 -9.30
CA ARG A 46 20.38 23.96 -8.03
C ARG A 46 21.80 24.53 -8.11
N THR A 47 22.54 24.23 -9.18
CA THR A 47 23.90 24.76 -9.35
C THR A 47 23.91 26.27 -9.55
N GLU A 48 22.98 26.82 -10.33
CA GLU A 48 22.83 28.25 -10.51
C GLU A 48 22.49 28.96 -9.21
N PHE A 49 21.59 28.39 -8.40
CA PHE A 49 21.23 28.95 -7.10
C PHE A 49 22.48 29.06 -6.19
N LEU A 50 23.29 28.00 -6.13
CA LEU A 50 24.54 28.02 -5.37
C LEU A 50 25.54 29.04 -5.93
N ARG A 51 25.71 29.11 -7.25
CA ARG A 51 26.56 30.13 -7.91
C ARG A 51 26.10 31.54 -7.60
N LYS A 52 24.80 31.82 -7.68
CA LYS A 52 24.19 33.12 -7.36
C LYS A 52 24.38 33.45 -5.87
N LYS A 53 24.22 32.48 -4.97
CA LYS A 53 24.46 32.66 -3.53
C LYS A 53 25.93 32.98 -3.23
N ALA A 54 26.86 32.25 -3.83
CA ALA A 54 28.30 32.52 -3.68
C ALA A 54 28.67 33.92 -4.19
N ARG A 55 28.15 34.31 -5.37
CA ARG A 55 28.33 35.69 -5.90
C ARG A 55 27.80 36.74 -4.94
N ARG A 56 26.63 36.53 -4.31
CA ARG A 56 26.09 37.47 -3.31
C ARG A 56 26.97 37.57 -2.06
N GLN A 57 27.56 36.46 -1.62
CA GLN A 57 28.48 36.46 -0.48
C GLN A 57 29.80 37.14 -0.82
N GLN A 58 30.31 36.98 -2.04
CA GLN A 58 31.53 37.66 -2.52
C GLN A 58 31.31 39.14 -2.85
N ALA A 59 30.09 39.52 -3.25
CA ALA A 59 29.74 40.90 -3.59
C ALA A 59 29.31 41.76 -2.39
N LEU A 60 29.30 41.21 -1.17
CA LEU A 60 29.21 42.00 0.07
C LEU A 60 30.61 42.54 0.39
N PRO A 61 30.86 43.85 0.27
CA PRO A 61 32.14 44.42 0.65
C PRO A 61 32.16 44.63 2.17
N GLU A 62 33.14 44.03 2.85
CA GLU A 62 33.61 44.54 4.15
C GLU A 62 34.50 45.78 3.86
N PRO A 63 34.29 46.91 4.55
CA PRO A 63 35.05 48.13 4.30
C PRO A 63 36.46 48.06 4.91
N GLU A 64 37.44 48.54 4.15
CA GLU A 64 38.75 49.05 4.60
C GLU A 64 39.71 48.06 5.31
N ALA A 65 40.54 47.34 4.54
CA ALA A 65 41.99 47.22 4.81
C ALA A 65 42.75 46.46 3.70
N ALA A 66 43.80 47.12 3.22
CA ALA A 66 45.01 46.60 2.56
C ALA A 66 44.95 46.21 1.06
N GLU A 67 45.46 47.14 0.23
CA GLU A 67 46.32 46.79 -0.89
C GLU A 67 47.52 45.96 -0.40
N ALA A 68 47.70 44.74 -0.91
CA ALA A 68 48.99 44.14 -1.25
C ALA A 68 48.81 42.71 -1.80
N GLY A 69 49.40 42.44 -2.97
CA GLY A 69 49.91 41.11 -3.31
C GLY A 69 49.01 40.24 -4.17
N ALA A 70 49.11 40.42 -5.49
CA ALA A 70 48.85 39.35 -6.44
C ALA A 70 49.90 38.25 -6.26
N LEU A 71 49.54 37.11 -5.67
CA LEU A 71 50.23 35.84 -5.86
C LEU A 71 49.18 34.79 -6.24
N SER A 72 49.40 34.18 -7.39
CA SER A 72 48.53 33.18 -8.01
C SER A 72 48.45 31.91 -7.15
N ALA A 73 47.51 31.90 -6.22
CA ALA A 73 47.04 30.69 -5.56
C ALA A 73 45.54 30.59 -5.81
N GLY A 74 45.17 30.18 -7.03
CA GLY A 74 43.79 29.79 -7.31
C GLY A 74 43.35 28.71 -6.31
N PRO A 75 42.06 28.65 -5.92
CA PRO A 75 41.57 27.57 -5.07
C PRO A 75 42.02 26.24 -5.69
N VAL A 76 42.85 25.48 -4.97
CA VAL A 76 43.36 24.21 -5.46
C VAL A 76 42.14 23.32 -5.65
N ASP A 77 41.72 23.10 -6.88
CA ASP A 77 40.65 22.17 -7.22
C ASP A 77 41.18 20.74 -7.00
N LEU A 78 41.36 20.35 -5.72
CA LEU A 78 41.78 19.00 -5.31
C LEU A 78 40.89 17.91 -5.93
N LEU A 79 39.66 18.27 -6.33
CA LEU A 79 38.68 17.40 -6.97
C LEU A 79 38.67 17.47 -8.50
N ARG A 80 39.31 18.46 -9.14
CA ARG A 80 39.37 18.54 -10.61
C ARG A 80 40.25 17.45 -11.18
N GLY A 81 41.40 17.19 -10.57
CA GLY A 81 42.23 16.02 -10.90
C GLY A 81 41.46 14.70 -10.69
N LEU A 82 40.66 14.59 -9.63
CA LEU A 82 39.85 13.40 -9.38
C LEU A 82 38.63 13.25 -10.31
N LEU A 83 38.11 14.33 -10.91
CA LEU A 83 37.04 14.26 -11.90
C LEU A 83 37.56 14.07 -13.34
N GLU A 84 38.74 14.60 -13.64
CA GLU A 84 39.43 14.44 -14.93
C GLU A 84 40.11 13.06 -15.02
N ASP A 85 40.77 12.59 -13.95
CA ASP A 85 41.38 11.25 -13.85
C ASP A 85 40.40 10.18 -13.32
N GLY A 86 39.30 10.58 -12.68
CA GLY A 86 38.28 9.69 -12.11
C GLY A 86 36.99 9.64 -12.91
N LYS A 87 37.07 9.74 -14.24
CA LYS A 87 36.32 8.75 -15.05
C LYS A 87 36.94 7.39 -14.75
N ALA A 88 36.57 6.81 -13.61
CA ALA A 88 36.51 5.37 -13.47
C ALA A 88 35.54 4.89 -14.55
N ALA A 89 36.09 4.62 -15.73
CA ALA A 89 35.41 4.24 -16.96
C ALA A 89 34.94 2.78 -16.88
N GLY A 90 34.19 2.49 -15.83
CA GLY A 90 33.57 1.22 -15.53
C GLY A 90 32.87 1.41 -14.21
N GLY A 91 31.55 1.19 -14.16
CA GLY A 91 30.88 0.97 -12.89
C GLY A 91 31.67 -0.05 -12.09
N ASN A 92 31.66 0.07 -10.76
CA ASN A 92 32.39 -0.85 -9.91
C ASN A 92 31.96 -2.28 -10.29
N LYS A 93 32.84 -3.05 -10.93
CA LYS A 93 32.47 -4.33 -11.56
C LYS A 93 31.89 -5.28 -10.51
N GLU A 94 32.47 -5.23 -9.32
CA GLU A 94 32.00 -5.95 -8.14
C GLU A 94 30.56 -5.57 -7.77
N HIS A 95 30.17 -4.30 -7.90
CA HIS A 95 28.82 -3.83 -7.60
C HIS A 95 27.81 -4.19 -8.70
N GLU A 96 28.22 -4.21 -9.96
CA GLU A 96 27.37 -4.70 -11.05
C GLU A 96 27.14 -6.20 -10.95
N GLU A 97 28.17 -6.96 -10.58
CA GLU A 97 28.10 -8.38 -10.32
C GLU A 97 27.25 -8.68 -9.07
N GLU A 98 27.41 -7.92 -7.99
CA GLU A 98 26.58 -8.02 -6.78
C GLU A 98 25.10 -7.75 -7.11
N GLN A 99 24.80 -6.72 -7.90
CA GLN A 99 23.44 -6.47 -8.36
C GLN A 99 22.91 -7.57 -9.28
N ARG A 100 23.73 -8.14 -10.15
CA ARG A 100 23.33 -9.30 -10.98
C ARG A 100 23.01 -10.50 -10.10
N GLN A 101 23.86 -10.81 -9.12
CA GLN A 101 23.61 -11.89 -8.17
C GLN A 101 22.38 -11.63 -7.31
N GLU A 102 22.13 -10.39 -6.90
CA GLU A 102 20.94 -10.03 -6.13
C GLU A 102 19.67 -10.17 -7.00
N LYS A 103 19.73 -9.76 -8.26
CA LYS A 103 18.64 -9.98 -9.23
C LYS A 103 18.40 -11.47 -9.45
N GLU A 104 19.45 -12.26 -9.67
CA GLU A 104 19.35 -13.71 -9.83
C GLU A 104 18.81 -14.37 -8.56
N ARG A 105 19.24 -13.94 -7.36
CA ARG A 105 18.69 -14.42 -6.09
C ARG A 105 17.21 -14.09 -5.96
N ARG A 106 16.79 -12.87 -6.33
CA ARG A 106 15.39 -12.45 -6.32
C ARG A 106 14.57 -13.24 -7.34
N GLU A 107 15.05 -13.40 -8.56
CA GLU A 107 14.40 -14.18 -9.60
C GLU A 107 14.34 -15.67 -9.24
N ARG A 108 15.37 -16.21 -8.60
CA ARG A 108 15.39 -17.58 -8.07
C ARG A 108 14.41 -17.75 -6.91
N ALA A 109 14.32 -16.77 -6.01
CA ALA A 109 13.34 -16.76 -4.92
C ALA A 109 11.89 -16.64 -5.45
N LEU A 110 11.68 -15.89 -6.53
CA LEU A 110 10.40 -15.77 -7.23
C LEU A 110 10.09 -16.97 -8.14
N GLY A 111 11.03 -17.90 -8.33
CA GLY A 111 10.87 -19.04 -9.25
C GLY A 111 10.82 -18.65 -10.73
N ILE A 112 11.36 -17.48 -11.09
CA ILE A 112 11.52 -17.03 -12.49
C ILE A 112 12.80 -17.64 -13.07
N LEU A 113 13.91 -17.53 -12.31
CA LEU A 113 15.19 -18.15 -12.62
C LEU A 113 15.31 -19.48 -11.88
N THR A 114 14.47 -20.44 -12.27
CA THR A 114 14.56 -21.84 -11.83
C THR A 114 14.98 -22.68 -13.02
N TYR A 115 16.22 -23.19 -12.97
CA TYR A 115 16.75 -24.05 -14.02
C TYR A 115 16.04 -25.40 -14.00
N LEU A 116 15.60 -25.85 -15.16
CA LEU A 116 14.97 -27.15 -15.38
C LEU A 116 15.86 -28.27 -14.81
N GLY A 117 15.34 -29.00 -13.81
CA GLY A 117 16.09 -30.03 -13.07
C GLY A 117 16.29 -29.70 -11.59
N GLN A 118 16.25 -28.42 -11.19
CA GLN A 118 16.17 -28.00 -9.79
C GLN A 118 14.72 -28.11 -9.31
N SER A 119 14.28 -29.34 -9.09
CA SER A 119 12.90 -29.61 -8.69
C SER A 119 12.60 -28.92 -7.36
N ALA A 120 11.36 -28.47 -7.15
CA ALA A 120 10.92 -27.90 -5.87
C ALA A 120 11.29 -28.79 -4.67
N ALA A 121 11.39 -30.11 -4.85
CA ALA A 121 11.83 -31.05 -3.82
C ALA A 121 13.30 -30.91 -3.36
N GLU A 122 14.22 -30.43 -4.21
CA GLU A 122 15.63 -30.20 -3.84
C GLU A 122 15.89 -28.75 -3.41
N ALA A 123 15.16 -27.78 -3.99
CA ALA A 123 15.31 -26.37 -3.64
C ALA A 123 14.57 -26.01 -2.35
N GLN A 124 13.46 -26.69 -2.06
CA GLN A 124 12.69 -26.54 -0.83
C GLN A 124 13.29 -27.52 0.18
N THR A 125 13.69 -27.01 1.35
CA THR A 125 14.34 -27.79 2.43
C THR A 125 13.48 -28.92 3.00
N GLN A 126 12.24 -29.07 2.53
CA GLN A 126 11.30 -30.10 2.92
C GLN A 126 10.80 -30.83 1.67
N PRO A 127 10.80 -32.17 1.68
CA PRO A 127 10.24 -32.94 0.59
C PRO A 127 8.73 -32.66 0.48
N PRO A 128 8.19 -32.61 -0.75
CA PRO A 128 6.79 -32.32 -0.97
C PRO A 128 5.89 -33.39 -0.34
N TRP A 129 4.69 -32.99 0.08
CA TRP A 129 3.74 -33.81 0.85
C TRP A 129 3.39 -35.18 0.22
N TYR A 130 3.58 -35.34 -1.09
CA TYR A 130 3.32 -36.60 -1.81
C TYR A 130 4.51 -37.56 -1.82
N GLN A 131 5.73 -37.11 -1.51
CA GLN A 131 6.90 -37.97 -1.30
C GLN A 131 6.97 -38.47 0.14
N LEU A 132 6.44 -37.70 1.09
CA LEU A 132 6.34 -38.12 2.47
C LEU A 132 5.15 -39.06 2.64
N PRO A 133 5.34 -40.28 3.17
CA PRO A 133 4.20 -41.07 3.61
C PRO A 133 3.43 -40.27 4.67
N PRO A 134 2.09 -40.31 4.69
CA PRO A 134 1.30 -39.65 5.72
C PRO A 134 1.84 -40.10 7.08
N GLY A 135 2.24 -39.12 7.90
CA GLY A 135 2.91 -39.38 9.18
C GLY A 135 2.12 -40.40 9.98
N ARG A 136 2.75 -41.53 10.31
CA ARG A 136 2.21 -42.52 11.25
C ARG A 136 2.36 -42.00 12.67
N GLU A 137 1.88 -40.79 12.92
CA GLU A 137 1.63 -40.37 14.30
C GLU A 137 0.43 -41.19 14.76
N ALA A 138 0.61 -41.95 15.85
CA ALA A 138 -0.51 -42.62 16.50
C ALA A 138 -1.60 -41.57 16.73
N PRO A 139 -2.85 -41.81 16.30
CA PRO A 139 -3.91 -40.82 16.45
C PRO A 139 -3.95 -40.39 17.92
N PRO A 140 -3.97 -39.08 18.22
CA PRO A 140 -4.03 -38.62 19.60
C PRO A 140 -5.23 -39.29 20.28
N PRO A 141 -5.12 -39.75 21.53
CA PRO A 141 -6.20 -40.45 22.20
C PRO A 141 -7.40 -39.51 22.35
N GLY A 142 -8.40 -39.68 21.48
CA GLY A 142 -9.61 -38.88 21.45
C GLY A 142 -10.16 -38.68 20.04
N PRO A 143 -11.43 -38.26 19.92
CA PRO A 143 -12.03 -38.06 18.61
C PRO A 143 -11.32 -36.94 17.88
N GLY A 144 -10.89 -37.23 16.65
CA GLY A 144 -10.15 -36.29 15.82
C GLY A 144 -10.95 -34.99 15.58
N PRO A 145 -10.30 -33.87 15.22
CA PRO A 145 -10.98 -32.63 14.89
C PRO A 145 -12.09 -32.84 13.83
N ASP A 146 -11.81 -33.74 12.89
CA ASP A 146 -12.72 -34.12 11.80
C ASP A 146 -13.93 -34.94 12.30
N GLU A 147 -13.76 -35.83 13.27
CA GLU A 147 -14.89 -36.56 13.88
C GLU A 147 -15.79 -35.63 14.69
N LYS A 148 -15.21 -34.66 15.40
CA LYS A 148 -15.98 -33.62 16.10
C LYS A 148 -16.78 -32.79 15.10
N LEU A 149 -16.19 -32.43 13.96
CA LEU A 149 -16.85 -31.69 12.88
C LEU A 149 -18.00 -32.50 12.27
N LYS A 150 -17.75 -33.75 11.90
CA LYS A 150 -18.76 -34.69 11.38
C LYS A 150 -19.91 -34.86 12.37
N SER A 151 -19.59 -35.02 13.64
CA SER A 151 -20.59 -35.19 14.69
C SER A 151 -21.40 -33.91 14.98
N ARG A 152 -20.87 -32.72 14.66
CA ARG A 152 -21.56 -31.44 14.79
C ARG A 152 -22.46 -31.16 13.59
N LEU A 153 -22.05 -31.62 12.41
CA LEU A 153 -22.76 -31.47 11.14
C LEU A 153 -23.68 -32.65 10.82
N ASP A 154 -23.83 -33.60 11.74
CA ASP A 154 -24.71 -34.76 11.58
C ASP A 154 -26.19 -34.36 11.80
N PRO A 155 -27.06 -34.48 10.78
CA PRO A 155 -28.47 -34.13 10.88
C PRO A 155 -29.24 -35.00 11.91
N LEU A 156 -28.79 -36.23 12.18
CA LEU A 156 -29.45 -37.09 13.17
C LEU A 156 -29.35 -36.52 14.59
N ARG A 157 -28.25 -35.86 14.91
CA ARG A 157 -28.06 -35.18 16.20
C ARG A 157 -28.94 -33.95 16.36
N GLU A 158 -29.26 -33.28 15.27
CA GLU A 158 -30.22 -32.18 15.26
C GLU A 158 -31.65 -32.70 15.46
N MET A 159 -32.04 -33.73 14.71
CA MET A 159 -33.34 -34.39 14.85
C MET A 159 -33.59 -34.93 16.28
N GLN A 160 -32.58 -35.54 16.91
CA GLN A 160 -32.69 -36.03 18.29
C GLN A 160 -33.06 -34.93 19.30
N LYS A 161 -32.58 -33.69 19.11
CA LYS A 161 -32.91 -32.56 19.99
C LYS A 161 -34.40 -32.20 19.91
N HIS A 162 -34.99 -32.29 18.71
CA HIS A 162 -36.40 -32.01 18.49
C HIS A 162 -37.30 -33.15 18.98
N LEU A 163 -36.86 -34.40 18.85
CA LEU A 163 -37.58 -35.58 19.33
C LEU A 163 -37.57 -35.68 20.87
N GLY A 164 -36.45 -35.34 21.53
CA GLY A 164 -36.35 -35.32 23.00
C GLY A 164 -37.29 -34.31 23.66
N LYS A 165 -37.58 -33.19 22.99
CA LYS A 165 -38.54 -32.17 23.46
C LYS A 165 -39.99 -32.69 23.51
N ARG A 166 -40.34 -33.68 22.70
CA ARG A 166 -41.69 -34.28 22.67
C ARG A 166 -41.89 -35.38 23.71
N ARG A 167 -40.82 -35.95 24.28
CA ARG A 167 -40.92 -36.98 25.33
C ARG A 167 -41.06 -36.43 26.74
N SER A 168 -40.87 -35.11 26.93
CA SER A 168 -40.98 -34.44 28.25
C SER A 168 -42.33 -33.74 28.48
N GLY A 169 -43.33 -34.01 27.64
CA GLY A 169 -44.65 -33.35 27.67
C GLY A 169 -45.78 -34.15 28.31
N ASP A 170 -45.49 -35.29 28.96
CA ASP A 170 -46.54 -36.21 29.46
C ASP A 170 -46.27 -36.63 30.93
N ARG A 171 -46.18 -35.64 31.82
CA ARG A 171 -46.37 -35.83 33.26
C ARG A 171 -47.21 -34.69 33.82
N ASP A 172 -48.51 -34.91 33.84
CA ASP A 172 -49.49 -34.11 34.59
C ASP A 172 -49.21 -34.14 36.09
N GLY A 173 -49.42 -32.99 36.73
CA GLY A 173 -49.51 -32.83 38.18
C GLY A 173 -50.09 -31.45 38.50
N PRO A 174 -51.27 -31.33 39.14
CA PRO A 174 -51.89 -30.05 39.45
C PRO A 174 -51.29 -29.49 40.75
N GLY A 175 -50.47 -28.45 40.65
CA GLY A 175 -49.88 -27.77 41.78
C GLY A 175 -50.03 -26.27 41.62
N GLY A 176 -50.99 -25.68 42.34
CA GLY A 176 -51.30 -24.26 42.31
C GLY A 176 -50.08 -23.38 42.58
N LYS A 177 -50.00 -22.26 41.84
CA LYS A 177 -49.20 -21.11 42.28
C LYS A 177 -49.88 -19.81 41.86
N GLU A 178 -50.11 -19.02 42.89
CA GLU A 178 -50.77 -17.72 42.95
C GLU A 178 -50.47 -16.80 41.77
N ARG A 179 -51.52 -16.09 41.36
CA ARG A 179 -51.44 -14.93 40.46
C ARG A 179 -50.64 -13.83 41.16
N LYS A 180 -49.39 -13.66 40.75
CA LYS A 180 -48.66 -12.40 40.91
C LYS A 180 -48.68 -11.70 39.56
N GLU A 181 -49.37 -10.56 39.49
CA GLU A 181 -49.39 -9.70 38.29
C GLU A 181 -47.96 -9.25 37.98
N GLY A 182 -47.33 -9.97 37.05
CA GLY A 182 -46.06 -9.61 36.45
C GLY A 182 -46.33 -8.97 35.09
N ARG A 183 -45.82 -7.75 34.91
CA ARG A 183 -45.69 -7.00 33.65
C ARG A 183 -45.67 -7.90 32.40
N PRO A 184 -46.34 -7.50 31.29
CA PRO A 184 -46.34 -8.30 30.08
C PRO A 184 -44.89 -8.54 29.61
N LYS A 185 -44.48 -9.81 29.59
CA LYS A 185 -43.21 -10.22 28.98
C LYS A 185 -43.28 -9.84 27.48
N PRO A 186 -42.28 -9.13 26.93
CA PRO A 186 -42.28 -8.82 25.51
C PRO A 186 -42.30 -10.14 24.71
N ARG A 187 -43.16 -10.18 23.68
CA ARG A 187 -43.24 -11.31 22.74
C ARG A 187 -41.82 -11.58 22.19
N PRO A 188 -41.46 -12.86 21.92
CA PRO A 188 -40.19 -13.15 21.28
C PRO A 188 -40.08 -12.31 20.00
N PRO A 189 -38.90 -11.72 19.72
CA PRO A 189 -38.75 -10.87 18.55
C PRO A 189 -39.16 -11.67 17.33
N GLY A 190 -40.10 -11.11 16.56
CA GLY A 190 -40.46 -11.67 15.27
C GLY A 190 -39.22 -11.75 14.36
N PRO A 191 -39.32 -12.42 13.21
CA PRO A 191 -38.25 -12.39 12.22
C PRO A 191 -37.82 -10.93 12.00
N PRO A 192 -36.51 -10.67 11.88
CA PRO A 192 -35.99 -9.31 11.85
C PRO A 192 -36.70 -8.52 10.76
N SER A 193 -37.14 -7.30 11.10
CA SER A 193 -37.83 -6.45 10.13
C SER A 193 -36.90 -6.20 8.94
N LEU A 194 -37.46 -5.97 7.74
CA LEU A 194 -36.65 -5.70 6.55
C LEU A 194 -35.64 -4.57 6.76
N GLU A 195 -35.98 -3.59 7.60
CA GLU A 195 -35.09 -2.49 8.00
C GLU A 195 -33.90 -2.97 8.85
N GLN A 196 -34.12 -3.94 9.75
CA GLN A 196 -33.04 -4.54 10.54
C GLN A 196 -32.06 -5.32 9.66
N LEU A 197 -32.57 -6.07 8.68
CA LEU A 197 -31.72 -6.78 7.71
C LEU A 197 -30.92 -5.82 6.82
N ARG A 198 -31.52 -4.69 6.43
CA ARG A 198 -30.81 -3.62 5.70
C ARG A 198 -29.72 -2.98 6.57
N ALA A 199 -30.02 -2.68 7.84
CA ALA A 199 -29.04 -2.13 8.77
C ALA A 199 -27.89 -3.12 9.02
N GLU A 200 -28.19 -4.41 9.11
CA GLU A 200 -27.18 -5.45 9.25
C GLU A 200 -26.30 -5.56 7.99
N ARG A 201 -26.90 -5.52 6.79
CA ARG A 201 -26.14 -5.47 5.53
C ARG A 201 -25.21 -4.27 5.50
N LEU A 202 -25.70 -3.07 5.81
CA LEU A 202 -24.88 -1.85 5.83
C LEU A 202 -23.73 -1.95 6.85
N ARG A 203 -23.95 -2.57 8.01
CA ARG A 203 -22.89 -2.82 9.00
C ARG A 203 -21.82 -3.78 8.47
N ARG A 204 -22.22 -4.84 7.76
CA ARG A 204 -21.28 -5.79 7.14
C ARG A 204 -20.48 -5.12 6.02
N GLU A 205 -21.16 -4.40 5.14
CA GLU A 205 -20.50 -3.64 4.06
C GLU A 205 -19.54 -2.57 4.62
N ALA A 206 -19.91 -1.88 5.69
CA ALA A 206 -19.04 -0.91 6.36
C ALA A 206 -17.81 -1.57 6.98
N ALA A 207 -17.98 -2.72 7.64
CA ALA A 207 -16.86 -3.46 8.22
C ALA A 207 -15.90 -4.00 7.14
N GLU A 208 -16.42 -4.47 6.01
CA GLU A 208 -15.61 -4.91 4.87
C GLU A 208 -14.91 -3.74 4.18
N ARG A 209 -15.59 -2.60 4.01
CA ARG A 209 -14.98 -1.37 3.51
C ARG A 209 -13.84 -0.89 4.42
N ALA A 210 -14.04 -0.88 5.73
CA ALA A 210 -13.00 -0.50 6.69
C ALA A 210 -11.78 -1.45 6.62
N ARG A 211 -12.00 -2.76 6.44
CA ARG A 211 -10.91 -3.73 6.24
C ARG A 211 -10.17 -3.49 4.92
N ALA A 212 -10.89 -3.23 3.83
CA ALA A 212 -10.31 -2.92 2.53
C ALA A 212 -9.51 -1.62 2.57
N GLU A 213 -10.03 -0.59 3.22
CA GLU A 213 -9.36 0.68 3.44
C GLU A 213 -8.10 0.53 4.27
N ALA A 214 -8.14 -0.25 5.36
CA ALA A 214 -6.95 -0.54 6.17
C ALA A 214 -5.84 -1.25 5.37
N LEU A 215 -6.21 -2.18 4.48
CA LEU A 215 -5.26 -2.82 3.57
C LEU A 215 -4.68 -1.82 2.56
N LEU A 216 -5.52 -0.95 1.98
CA LEU A 216 -5.06 0.09 1.05
C LEU A 216 -4.17 1.12 1.74
N ALA A 217 -4.47 1.52 2.97
CA ALA A 217 -3.62 2.42 3.77
C ALA A 217 -2.25 1.81 4.02
N ARG A 218 -2.20 0.51 4.36
CA ARG A 218 -0.94 -0.24 4.49
C ARG A 218 -0.15 -0.29 3.19
N VAL A 219 -0.81 -0.51 2.05
CA VAL A 219 -0.16 -0.51 0.71
C VAL A 219 0.34 0.89 0.33
N ARG A 220 -0.38 1.95 0.71
CA ARG A 220 0.01 3.35 0.49
C ARG A 220 1.11 3.83 1.46
N GLY A 221 1.55 3.00 2.41
CA GLY A 221 2.55 3.38 3.41
C GLY A 221 2.05 4.42 4.43
N GLN A 222 0.75 4.63 4.54
CA GLN A 222 0.15 5.55 5.51
C GLN A 222 -0.04 4.81 6.84
N ALA A 223 0.74 5.18 7.86
CA ALA A 223 0.57 4.67 9.22
C ALA A 223 -0.77 5.15 9.81
N PRO A 224 -1.47 4.32 10.63
CA PRO A 224 -2.73 4.71 11.26
C PRO A 224 -2.48 5.88 12.22
N GLY A 225 -2.89 7.08 11.83
CA GLY A 225 -2.68 8.32 12.60
C GLY A 225 -2.04 9.48 11.83
N GLN A 226 -1.66 9.29 10.55
CA GLN A 226 -1.14 10.35 9.70
C GLN A 226 -1.90 10.47 8.36
N GLY A 227 -3.22 10.37 8.42
CA GLY A 227 -4.04 11.07 7.44
C GLY A 227 -4.14 12.50 7.92
N GLN A 228 -3.24 13.38 7.48
CA GLN A 228 -3.60 14.79 7.44
C GLN A 228 -4.81 14.84 6.52
N THR A 229 -6.02 14.86 7.08
CA THR A 229 -7.17 15.40 6.38
C THR A 229 -6.74 16.82 6.07
N GLU A 230 -6.25 17.04 4.86
CA GLU A 230 -6.13 18.38 4.34
C GLU A 230 -7.57 18.89 4.33
N GLU A 231 -7.95 19.62 5.37
CA GLU A 231 -9.16 20.42 5.36
C GLU A 231 -8.96 21.39 4.20
N GLU A 232 -9.48 21.03 3.03
CA GLU A 232 -9.59 21.95 1.91
C GLU A 232 -10.44 23.11 2.41
N GLU A 233 -9.80 24.19 2.89
CA GLU A 233 -10.49 25.40 3.31
C GLU A 233 -11.30 25.86 2.09
N LEU A 234 -12.63 25.69 2.08
CA LEU A 234 -13.50 25.99 0.92
C LEU A 234 -13.80 27.50 0.77
N ASP A 235 -13.40 28.32 1.73
CA ASP A 235 -13.73 29.75 1.79
C ASP A 235 -12.68 30.59 1.05
N ASP A 236 -13.02 31.04 -0.17
CA ASP A 236 -12.12 31.80 -1.05
C ASP A 236 -11.59 33.10 -0.44
N ARG A 237 -12.26 33.66 0.57
CA ARG A 237 -11.78 34.86 1.29
C ARG A 237 -10.61 34.57 2.22
N ARG A 238 -10.46 33.33 2.67
CA ARG A 238 -9.38 32.88 3.57
C ARG A 238 -8.18 32.33 2.79
N ARG A 239 -8.44 31.87 1.57
CA ARG A 239 -7.42 31.38 0.63
C ARG A 239 -6.51 32.52 0.19
N ARG A 240 -5.18 32.30 0.24
CA ARG A 240 -4.21 33.24 -0.34
C ARG A 240 -4.20 33.07 -1.85
N TYR A 241 -4.01 34.17 -2.58
CA TYR A 241 -4.00 34.19 -4.05
C TYR A 241 -3.14 33.10 -4.73
N ASN A 242 -2.05 32.67 -4.08
CA ASN A 242 -1.15 31.63 -4.61
C ASN A 242 -1.68 30.18 -4.46
N SER A 243 -2.55 29.90 -3.47
CA SER A 243 -3.04 28.53 -3.22
C SER A 243 -4.03 28.02 -4.27
N GLN A 244 -4.62 28.91 -5.06
CA GLN A 244 -5.59 28.55 -6.11
C GLN A 244 -4.95 27.97 -7.37
N PHE A 245 -3.71 28.34 -7.66
CA PHE A 245 -3.01 27.92 -8.89
C PHE A 245 -1.87 26.93 -8.59
N HIS A 246 -1.21 27.06 -7.43
CA HIS A 246 -0.09 26.21 -7.03
C HIS A 246 -0.16 25.84 -5.55
N PRO A 247 -1.07 24.93 -5.16
CA PRO A 247 -1.29 24.57 -3.75
C PRO A 247 -0.02 24.02 -3.08
N GLN A 248 0.82 23.31 -3.83
CA GLN A 248 2.08 22.73 -3.33
C GLN A 248 3.17 23.78 -3.03
N LEU A 249 3.10 24.97 -3.65
CA LEU A 249 4.05 26.07 -3.44
C LEU A 249 3.52 27.12 -2.47
N ALA A 250 2.24 27.05 -2.12
CA ALA A 250 1.59 27.99 -1.24
C ALA A 250 2.16 27.88 0.19
N ARG A 251 2.71 28.99 0.68
CA ARG A 251 3.24 29.08 2.05
C ARG A 251 2.10 28.90 3.06
N ARG A 252 2.15 27.82 3.85
CA ARG A 252 1.25 27.60 4.99
C ARG A 252 1.42 28.73 6.02
N PRO A 253 0.33 29.30 6.56
CA PRO A 253 0.43 30.32 7.60
C PRO A 253 1.14 29.72 8.82
N ARG A 254 2.13 30.42 9.37
CA ARG A 254 2.63 30.12 10.71
C ARG A 254 1.53 30.54 11.69
N GLY A 255 1.06 29.61 12.51
CA GLY A 255 0.07 29.90 13.55
C GLY A 255 0.54 31.09 14.37
N ARG A 256 -0.25 32.15 14.39
CA ARG A 256 -0.02 33.31 15.25
C ARG A 256 -0.82 33.03 16.51
N ASP A 257 -0.14 32.70 17.60
CA ASP A 257 -0.78 32.50 18.90
C ASP A 257 -1.52 33.80 19.29
N PRO A 258 -2.84 33.76 19.56
CA PRO A 258 -3.63 34.93 19.89
C PRO A 258 -3.55 35.23 21.40
N HIS A 259 -2.35 35.39 21.93
CA HIS A 259 -2.17 35.88 23.30
C HIS A 259 -0.90 36.72 23.34
N LEU A 260 -1.07 38.04 23.26
CA LEU A 260 -0.18 39.11 23.74
C LEU A 260 -0.73 40.44 23.19
N THR A 261 -1.79 40.93 23.83
CA THR A 261 -2.15 42.36 23.78
C THR A 261 -1.37 43.05 24.90
N PRO A 262 -0.50 44.05 24.63
CA PRO A 262 -0.01 44.91 25.68
C PRO A 262 -1.11 45.90 26.06
N ASP A 263 -1.46 45.93 27.35
CA ASP A 263 -2.30 46.98 27.94
C ASP A 263 -1.65 48.36 27.70
N SER A 264 -2.48 49.35 27.41
CA SER A 264 -2.18 50.79 27.46
C SER A 264 -3.37 51.50 28.07
#